data_AF-A0A379GDF7-F1
#
_entry.id   AF-A0A379GDF7-F1
#
_cell.length_a   1.000
_cell.length_b   1.000
_cell.length_c   1.000
_cell.angle_alpha   90.00
_cell.angle_beta   90.00
_cell.angle_gamma   90.00
#
_symmetry.space_group_name_H-M   'P 1'
#
loop_
_entity.id
_entity.type
_entity.pdbx_description
1 polymer ?
#
loop_
_entity_poly.entity_id
_entity_poly.type
_entity_poly.pdbx_seq_one_letter_code
_entity_poly.pdbx_strand_id
1 'polypeptide(L)'
;MSKDNKKAGIEPKVFFPPLIIVGILCWLTVRDLDASNEVINAVFSYVTNVWGWAFEWYMVIMFGGWFWLVFGRYAKKRLGDEKPEFSTASWIFMMFASCTSAAVLFWAQLKYTTTFQVLLSVWKVTPRQPKR
;
A
#
# COMPACT_ATOMS: atom_id res chain seq x y z
N MET A 1 28.86 -13.10 25.54
CA MET A 1 28.45 -11.67 25.50
C MET A 1 29.15 -11.01 24.32
N SER A 2 28.49 -10.94 23.16
CA SER A 2 29.00 -10.18 22.01
C SER A 2 28.80 -8.70 22.29
N LYS A 3 29.85 -7.88 22.15
CA LYS A 3 29.79 -6.42 22.29
C LYS A 3 29.01 -5.86 21.10
N ASP A 4 27.73 -5.56 21.29
CA ASP A 4 26.98 -4.76 20.32
C ASP A 4 27.51 -3.33 20.31
N ASN A 5 28.15 -2.95 19.20
CA ASN A 5 28.57 -1.59 18.93
C ASN A 5 27.31 -0.73 18.73
N LYS A 6 26.83 -0.07 19.79
CA LYS A 6 25.87 1.03 19.69
C LYS A 6 26.52 2.22 18.98
N LYS A 7 26.52 2.21 17.65
CA LYS A 7 26.74 3.39 16.83
C LYS A 7 25.38 3.81 16.28
N ALA A 8 24.65 4.64 17.04
CA ALA A 8 23.52 5.38 16.49
C ALA A 8 24.08 6.39 15.49
N GLY A 9 24.13 6.01 14.22
CA GLY A 9 24.65 6.81 13.12
C GLY A 9 24.08 6.29 11.80
N ILE A 10 24.20 7.09 10.75
CA ILE A 10 23.78 6.66 9.40
C ILE A 10 24.64 5.46 9.02
N GLU A 11 24.02 4.29 8.86
CA GLU A 11 24.66 3.11 8.31
C GLU A 11 24.83 3.32 6.79
N PRO A 12 26.05 3.59 6.29
CA PRO A 12 26.25 4.02 4.90
C PRO A 12 25.78 2.95 3.90
N LYS A 13 25.83 1.67 4.29
CA LYS A 13 25.46 0.54 3.44
C LYS A 13 23.96 0.44 3.16
N VAL A 14 23.10 0.92 4.05
CA VAL A 14 21.64 0.90 3.85
C VAL A 14 21.09 2.28 3.46
N PHE A 15 21.83 3.36 3.72
CA PHE A 15 21.39 4.71 3.42
C PHE A 15 21.75 5.19 2.01
N PHE A 16 22.99 4.97 1.55
CA PHE A 16 23.44 5.50 0.25
C PHE A 16 22.85 4.79 -0.96
N PRO A 17 22.69 3.45 -1.00
CA PRO A 17 22.15 2.79 -2.19
C PRO A 17 20.72 3.22 -2.54
N PRO A 18 19.74 3.27 -1.60
CA PRO A 18 18.40 3.76 -1.92
C PRO A 18 18.40 5.22 -2.36
N LEU A 19 19.22 6.08 -1.72
CA LEU A 19 19.29 7.50 -2.05
C LEU A 19 19.79 7.73 -3.48
N ILE A 20 20.83 7.01 -3.89
CA ILE A 20 21.39 7.11 -5.26
C ILE A 20 20.39 6.59 -6.28
N ILE A 21 19.74 5.45 -6.01
CA ILE A 21 18.75 4.87 -6.93
C ILE A 21 17.58 5.82 -7.12
N VAL A 22 17.00 6.33 -6.03
CA VAL A 22 15.89 7.28 -6.10
C VAL A 22 16.32 8.57 -6.80
N GLY A 23 17.51 9.10 -6.50
CA GLY A 23 18.04 10.30 -7.14
C GLY A 23 18.22 10.15 -8.66
N ILE A 24 18.77 9.01 -9.11
CA ILE A 24 18.91 8.72 -10.54
C ILE A 24 17.55 8.56 -11.21
N LEU A 25 16.61 7.85 -10.58
CA LEU A 25 15.26 7.68 -11.12
C LEU A 25 14.55 9.03 -11.26
N CYS A 26 14.61 9.88 -10.23
CA CYS A 26 14.04 11.23 -10.30
C CYS A 26 14.67 12.07 -11.41
N TRP A 27 16.00 12.01 -11.56
CA TRP A 27 16.70 12.76 -12.60
C TRP A 27 16.29 12.30 -14.00
N LEU A 28 16.18 10.98 -14.22
CA LEU A 28 15.72 10.42 -15.49
C LEU A 28 14.27 10.82 -15.79
N THR A 29 13.39 10.81 -14.79
CA THR A 29 11.97 11.16 -14.99
C THR A 29 11.75 12.64 -15.31
N VAL A 30 12.56 13.54 -14.73
CA VAL A 30 12.41 14.99 -14.94
C VAL A 30 12.98 15.41 -16.31
N ARG A 31 13.95 14.66 -16.85
CA ARG A 31 14.58 14.98 -18.13
C ARG A 31 13.62 14.84 -19.31
N ASP A 32 12.78 13.80 -19.29
CA ASP A 32 11.81 13.53 -20.37
C ASP A 32 10.55 12.91 -19.77
N LEU A 33 9.52 13.74 -19.60
CA LEU A 33 8.25 13.34 -18.99
C LEU A 33 7.42 12.45 -19.93
N ASP A 34 7.52 12.66 -21.23
CA ASP A 34 6.71 11.94 -22.22
C ASP A 34 7.23 10.52 -22.38
N ALA A 35 8.55 10.35 -22.57
CA ALA A 35 9.18 9.04 -22.60
C ALA A 35 9.00 8.28 -21.28
N SER A 36 9.05 8.98 -20.15
CA SER A 36 8.82 8.38 -18.83
C SER A 36 7.39 7.83 -18.69
N ASN A 37 6.38 8.57 -19.17
CA ASN A 37 4.99 8.10 -19.15
C ASN A 37 4.78 6.86 -20.02
N GLU A 38 5.39 6.79 -21.20
CA GLU A 38 5.33 5.59 -22.05
C GLU A 38 5.92 4.36 -21.35
N VAL A 39 7.11 4.52 -20.76
CA VAL A 39 7.79 3.44 -20.03
C VAL A 39 6.97 3.01 -18.80
N ILE A 40 6.44 3.95 -18.03
CA ILE A 40 5.59 3.66 -16.86
C ILE A 40 4.37 2.83 -17.29
N ASN A 41 3.68 3.22 -18.37
CA ASN A 41 2.51 2.50 -18.87
C ASN A 41 2.88 1.11 -19.40
N ALA A 42 3.99 0.99 -20.13
CA ALA A 42 4.47 -0.30 -20.64
C ALA A 42 4.83 -1.27 -19.50
N VAL A 43 5.54 -0.78 -18.48
CA VAL A 43 5.90 -1.58 -17.30
C VAL A 43 4.65 -1.94 -16.50
N PHE A 44 3.74 -0.99 -16.27
CA PHE A 44 2.48 -1.24 -15.57
C PHE A 44 1.67 -2.32 -16.28
N SER A 45 1.51 -2.22 -17.59
CA SER A 45 0.83 -3.22 -18.41
C SER A 45 1.53 -4.58 -18.35
N TYR A 46 2.86 -4.62 -18.43
CA TYR A 46 3.62 -5.87 -18.34
C TYR A 46 3.45 -6.55 -16.97
N VAL A 47 3.60 -5.80 -15.88
CA VAL A 47 3.47 -6.34 -14.52
C VAL A 47 2.04 -6.81 -14.27
N THR A 48 1.03 -6.03 -14.65
CA THR A 48 -0.37 -6.41 -14.41
C THR A 48 -0.82 -7.60 -15.26
N ASN A 49 -0.44 -7.68 -16.54
CA ASN A 49 -0.86 -8.77 -17.41
C ASN A 49 -0.08 -10.08 -17.17
N VAL A 50 1.23 -10.00 -16.95
CA VAL A 50 2.08 -11.20 -16.81
C VAL A 50 2.13 -11.68 -15.36
N TRP A 51 2.21 -10.75 -14.39
CA TRP A 51 2.33 -11.08 -12.97
C TRP A 51 1.01 -10.96 -12.20
N GLY A 52 -0.08 -10.52 -12.82
CA GLY A 52 -1.38 -10.34 -12.16
C GLY A 52 -1.86 -11.58 -11.40
N TRP A 53 -1.75 -12.76 -12.01
CA TRP A 53 -2.12 -14.03 -11.37
C TRP A 53 -1.31 -14.30 -10.08
N ALA A 54 -0.02 -13.95 -10.07
CA ALA A 54 0.83 -14.15 -8.90
C ALA A 54 0.42 -13.23 -7.74
N PHE A 55 0.02 -11.99 -8.05
CA PHE A 55 -0.52 -11.06 -7.05
C PHE A 55 -1.86 -11.54 -6.47
N GLU A 56 -2.75 -12.07 -7.31
CA GLU A 56 -4.02 -12.63 -6.85
C GLU A 56 -3.82 -13.83 -5.91
N TRP A 57 -2.98 -14.79 -6.32
CA TRP A 57 -2.66 -15.95 -5.48
C TRP A 57 -1.92 -15.57 -4.20
N TYR A 58 -1.04 -14.57 -4.24
CA TYR A 58 -0.39 -14.06 -3.05
C TYR A 58 -1.41 -13.56 -2.01
N MET A 59 -2.44 -12.81 -2.43
CA MET A 59 -3.50 -12.35 -1.54
C MET A 59 -4.31 -13.51 -0.95
N VAL A 60 -4.65 -14.53 -1.77
CA VAL A 60 -5.35 -15.73 -1.32
C VAL A 60 -4.52 -16.51 -0.30
N ILE A 61 -3.22 -16.70 -0.54
CA ILE A 61 -2.31 -17.40 0.36
C ILE A 61 -2.14 -16.64 1.67
N MET A 62 -1.96 -15.31 1.64
CA MET A 62 -1.87 -14.49 2.84
C MET A 62 -3.17 -14.53 3.66
N PHE A 63 -4.32 -14.51 3.00
CA PHE A 63 -5.62 -14.62 3.66
C PHE A 63 -5.81 -16.01 4.31
N GLY A 64 -5.43 -17.08 3.63
CA GLY A 64 -5.40 -18.43 4.21
C GLY A 64 -4.40 -18.54 5.37
N GLY A 65 -3.23 -17.91 5.24
CA GLY A 65 -2.21 -17.83 6.29
C GLY A 65 -2.72 -17.09 7.53
N TRP A 66 -3.50 -16.03 7.35
CA TRP A 66 -4.13 -15.32 8.47
C TRP A 66 -5.11 -16.21 9.22
N PHE A 67 -5.98 -16.95 8.53
CA PHE A 67 -6.84 -17.94 9.17
C PHE A 67 -6.07 -19.04 9.89
N TRP A 68 -4.97 -19.51 9.29
CA TRP A 68 -4.11 -20.49 9.93
C TRP A 68 -3.43 -19.95 11.19
N LEU A 69 -3.07 -18.66 11.25
CA LEU A 69 -2.55 -18.04 12.47
C LEU A 69 -3.63 -17.88 13.54
N VAL A 70 -4.86 -17.54 13.15
CA VAL A 70 -6.00 -17.33 14.05
C VAL A 70 -6.53 -18.65 14.64
N PHE A 71 -6.61 -19.72 13.85
CA PHE A 71 -7.16 -21.01 14.29
C PHE A 71 -6.10 -22.09 14.54
N GLY A 72 -4.87 -21.87 14.11
CA GLY A 72 -3.80 -22.86 14.21
C GLY A 72 -3.11 -22.90 15.56
N ARG A 73 -2.03 -23.70 15.61
CA ARG A 73 -1.25 -23.96 16.83
C ARG A 73 -0.64 -22.69 17.46
N TYR A 74 -0.45 -21.64 16.67
CA TYR A 74 0.16 -20.38 17.11
C TYR A 74 -0.84 -19.37 17.66
N ALA A 75 -2.15 -19.61 17.56
CA ALA A 75 -3.20 -18.69 18.02
C ALA A 75 -3.08 -18.30 19.50
N LYS A 76 -2.60 -19.23 20.34
CA LYS A 76 -2.45 -19.01 21.78
C LYS A 76 -1.05 -18.55 22.19
N LYS A 77 -0.12 -18.42 21.25
CA LYS A 77 1.25 -17.95 21.56
C LYS A 77 1.26 -16.43 21.67
N ARG A 78 1.82 -15.93 22.77
CA ARG A 78 2.01 -14.50 23.01
C ARG A 78 3.29 -14.03 22.33
N LEU A 79 3.27 -12.85 21.73
CA LEU A 79 4.46 -12.17 21.21
C LEU A 79 5.13 -11.42 22.37
N GLY A 80 6.06 -12.10 23.04
CA GLY A 80 6.68 -11.62 24.27
C GLY A 80 6.05 -12.24 25.52
N ASP A 81 6.82 -12.25 26.62
CA ASP A 81 6.38 -12.78 27.92
C ASP A 81 5.80 -11.70 28.85
N GLU A 82 5.91 -10.43 28.45
CA GLU A 82 5.47 -9.29 29.24
C GLU A 82 3.97 -9.01 29.11
N LYS A 83 3.43 -8.24 30.07
CA LYS A 83 2.04 -7.77 30.02
C LYS A 83 1.87 -6.76 28.89
N PRO A 84 0.68 -6.65 28.25
CA PRO A 84 0.45 -5.65 27.22
C PRO A 84 0.77 -4.24 27.72
N GLU A 85 1.63 -3.51 26.99
CA GLU A 85 2.01 -2.13 27.34
C GLU A 85 0.84 -1.15 27.23
N PHE A 86 -0.11 -1.43 26.33
CA PHE A 86 -1.29 -0.61 26.09
C PHE A 86 -2.58 -1.36 26.45
N SER A 87 -3.56 -0.62 26.97
CA SER A 87 -4.93 -1.12 27.14
C SER A 87 -5.54 -1.49 25.78
N THR A 88 -6.39 -2.52 25.74
CA THR A 88 -7.03 -3.01 24.51
C THR A 88 -7.73 -1.89 23.73
N ALA A 89 -8.40 -0.96 24.43
CA ALA A 89 -9.04 0.18 23.79
C ALA A 89 -8.00 1.10 23.11
N SER A 90 -6.92 1.45 23.82
CA SER A 90 -5.85 2.29 23.28
C SER A 90 -5.16 1.63 22.08
N TRP A 91 -4.93 0.32 22.13
CA TRP A 91 -4.37 -0.44 21.01
C TRP A 91 -5.25 -0.40 19.76
N ILE A 92 -6.57 -0.56 19.91
CA ILE A 92 -7.53 -0.43 18.80
C ILE A 92 -7.50 0.99 18.22
N PHE A 93 -7.45 2.03 19.06
CA PHE A 93 -7.35 3.41 18.59
C PHE A 93 -6.08 3.67 17.79
N MET A 94 -4.93 3.10 18.16
CA MET A 94 -3.69 3.24 17.39
C MET A 94 -3.81 2.60 16.00
N MET A 95 -4.43 1.41 15.91
CA MET A 95 -4.69 0.77 14.63
C MET A 95 -5.61 1.63 13.75
N PHE A 96 -6.66 2.21 14.32
CA PHE A 96 -7.56 3.09 13.57
C PHE A 96 -6.87 4.39 13.11
N ALA A 97 -6.04 4.99 13.97
CA ALA A 97 -5.27 6.18 13.63
C ALA A 97 -4.30 5.90 12.47
N SER A 98 -3.69 4.72 12.43
CA SER A 98 -2.80 4.31 11.33
C SER A 98 -3.50 4.21 9.96
N CYS A 99 -4.82 4.01 9.93
CA CYS A 99 -5.60 3.92 8.70
C CYS A 99 -5.91 5.29 8.07
N THR A 100 -5.79 6.39 8.81
CA THR A 100 -6.12 7.72 8.29
C THR A 100 -4.97 8.25 7.43
N SER A 101 -5.10 8.14 6.11
CA SER A 101 -4.13 8.69 5.15
C SER A 101 -4.81 9.45 4.01
N ALA A 102 -4.11 10.41 3.42
CA ALA A 102 -4.61 11.21 2.30
C ALA A 102 -4.98 10.33 1.08
N ALA A 103 -4.29 9.21 0.89
CA ALA A 103 -4.57 8.26 -0.18
C ALA A 103 -5.97 7.64 -0.06
N VAL A 104 -6.43 7.34 1.16
CA VAL A 104 -7.77 6.78 1.39
C VAL A 104 -8.85 7.79 0.98
N LEU A 105 -8.67 9.06 1.33
CA LEU A 105 -9.60 10.12 0.95
C LEU A 105 -9.65 10.33 -0.58
N PHE A 106 -8.48 10.35 -1.23
CA PHE A 106 -8.36 10.50 -2.68
C PHE A 106 -9.06 9.36 -3.44
N TRP A 107 -8.74 8.11 -3.12
CA TRP A 107 -9.31 6.95 -3.79
C TRP A 107 -10.80 6.78 -3.51
N ALA A 108 -11.27 7.12 -2.30
CA ALA A 108 -12.69 7.08 -1.98
C ALA A 108 -13.47 8.00 -2.92
N GLN A 109 -13.14 9.29 -2.98
CA GLN A 109 -13.85 10.28 -3.80
C GLN A 109 -13.84 9.91 -5.30
N LEU A 110 -12.69 9.49 -5.82
CA LEU A 110 -12.57 9.08 -7.22
C LEU A 110 -13.43 7.85 -7.54
N LYS A 111 -13.36 6.80 -6.71
CA LYS A 111 -14.15 5.60 -6.95
C LYS A 111 -15.65 5.89 -6.95
N TYR A 112 -16.14 6.72 -6.03
CA TYR A 112 -17.55 7.09 -5.99
C TYR A 112 -18.00 7.82 -7.26
N THR A 113 -17.24 8.83 -7.69
CA THR A 113 -17.58 9.61 -8.88
C THR A 113 -17.48 8.79 -10.16
N THR A 114 -16.42 8.01 -10.35
CA THR A 114 -16.25 7.16 -11.53
C THR A 114 -17.33 6.06 -11.59
N THR A 115 -17.61 5.38 -10.47
CA THR A 115 -18.65 4.34 -10.43
C THR A 115 -20.02 4.94 -10.73
N PHE A 116 -20.31 6.14 -10.21
CA PHE A 116 -21.56 6.85 -10.49
C PHE A 116 -21.69 7.24 -11.97
N GLN A 117 -20.63 7.75 -12.59
CA GLN A 117 -20.60 8.07 -14.02
C GLN A 117 -20.81 6.83 -14.88
N VAL A 118 -20.12 5.72 -14.56
CA VAL A 118 -20.31 4.43 -15.25
C VAL A 118 -21.75 3.96 -15.11
N LEU A 119 -22.34 4.06 -13.92
CA LEU A 119 -23.74 3.68 -13.69
C LEU A 119 -24.70 4.52 -14.55
N LEU A 120 -24.53 5.84 -14.62
CA LEU A 120 -25.34 6.71 -15.48
C LEU A 120 -25.20 6.36 -16.97
N SER A 121 -24.00 6.02 -17.42
CA SER A 121 -23.74 5.60 -18.80
C SER A 121 -24.43 4.28 -19.16
N VAL A 122 -24.38 3.30 -18.26
CA VAL A 122 -25.03 1.98 -18.43
C VAL A 122 -26.56 2.13 -18.44
N TRP A 123 -27.11 2.98 -17.58
CA TRP A 123 -28.56 3.18 -17.47
C TRP A 123 -29.12 4.27 -18.41
N LYS A 124 -28.28 4.85 -19.29
CA LYS A 124 -28.63 5.96 -20.20
C LYS A 124 -29.38 7.11 -19.49
N VAL A 125 -29.12 7.33 -18.21
CA VAL A 125 -29.74 8.40 -17.43
C VAL A 125 -28.89 9.65 -17.61
N THR A 126 -29.30 10.56 -18.51
CA THR A 126 -28.65 11.86 -18.66
C THR A 126 -28.90 12.70 -17.41
N PRO A 127 -27.86 13.22 -16.73
CA PRO A 127 -28.05 14.09 -15.57
C PRO A 127 -28.82 15.33 -16.00
N ARG A 128 -29.96 15.57 -15.35
CA ARG A 128 -30.80 16.74 -15.58
C ARG A 128 -30.01 17.98 -15.14
N GLN A 129 -29.61 18.83 -16.10
CA GLN A 129 -28.92 20.08 -15.78
C GLN A 129 -29.83 20.90 -14.83
N PRO A 130 -29.31 21.42 -13.70
CA PRO A 130 -30.09 22.29 -12.84
C PRO A 130 -30.49 23.52 -13.67
N LYS A 131 -31.80 23.75 -13.79
CA LYS A 131 -32.30 25.00 -14.39
C LYS A 131 -31.79 26.13 -13.51
N ARG A 132 -31.01 27.04 -14.11
CA ARG A 132 -30.68 28.34 -13.53
C ARG A 132 -31.94 29.07 -13.11
#